data_AF-R7BXH3-F1
#
_entry.id   AF-R7BXH3-F1
#
_cell.length_a   1.000
_cell.length_b   1.000
_cell.length_c   1.000
_cell.angle_alpha   90.00
_cell.angle_beta   90.00
_cell.angle_gamma   90.00
#
_symmetry.space_group_name_H-M   'P 1'
#
loop_
_entity.id
_entity.type
_entity.pdbx_description
1 polymer ?
#
loop_
_entity_poly.entity_id
_entity_poly.type
_entity_poly.pdbx_seq_one_letter_code
_entity_poly.pdbx_strand_id
1 'polypeptide(L)'
;MTNMKTLAFAAAALSVFSIGAAQAQFVGQSQPVTTVKQVLDNGRDDQMVVLEGNLINQVRNDKYTLRDATGTIVVEIDDRIFAGQRVDSNTKVRVEGEIDTEIMKPNEVEAHRLTVIR
;
A
#
# COMPACT_ATOMS: atom_id res chain seq x y z
N MET A 1 -30.55 72.66 17.09
CA MET A 1 -31.53 72.42 15.99
C MET A 1 -30.80 71.78 14.83
N THR A 2 -31.09 70.50 14.63
CA THR A 2 -31.11 69.68 13.39
C THR A 2 -29.98 69.85 12.36
N ASN A 3 -29.25 68.74 12.08
CA ASN A 3 -29.42 68.03 10.80
C ASN A 3 -28.65 66.70 10.75
N MET A 4 -29.44 65.62 10.87
CA MET A 4 -29.09 64.26 10.46
C MET A 4 -29.36 64.11 8.96
N LYS A 5 -28.41 63.57 8.18
CA LYS A 5 -28.64 63.01 6.84
C LYS A 5 -27.83 61.74 6.64
N THR A 6 -28.54 60.75 6.15
CA THR A 6 -28.31 59.30 6.11
C THR A 6 -27.51 58.84 4.87
N LEU A 7 -27.21 57.53 4.83
CA LEU A 7 -26.97 56.64 3.66
C LEU A 7 -25.48 56.48 3.23
N ALA A 8 -24.96 55.29 2.88
CA ALA A 8 -25.57 53.98 2.62
C ALA A 8 -24.58 52.83 2.91
N PHE A 9 -25.15 51.67 3.21
CA PHE A 9 -24.50 50.35 3.10
C PHE A 9 -24.10 50.06 1.65
N ALA A 10 -22.86 49.59 1.44
CA ALA A 10 -22.50 48.85 0.24
C ALA A 10 -21.74 47.58 0.65
N ALA A 11 -22.50 46.50 0.88
CA ALA A 11 -21.93 45.17 0.98
C ALA A 11 -21.59 44.69 -0.44
N ALA A 12 -20.32 44.77 -0.82
CA ALA A 12 -19.83 44.12 -2.04
C ALA A 12 -19.74 42.61 -1.77
N ALA A 13 -20.74 41.85 -2.23
CA ALA A 13 -20.67 40.40 -2.25
C ALA A 13 -19.64 39.97 -3.31
N LEU A 14 -18.42 39.67 -2.88
CA LEU A 14 -17.40 39.01 -3.71
C LEU A 14 -17.79 37.53 -3.86
N SER A 15 -18.43 37.20 -4.97
CA SER A 15 -18.65 35.82 -5.41
C SER A 15 -17.30 35.19 -5.77
N VAL A 16 -16.72 34.46 -4.81
CA VAL A 16 -15.56 33.60 -5.05
C VAL A 16 -16.04 32.39 -5.87
N PHE A 17 -15.80 32.41 -7.17
CA PHE A 17 -15.89 31.22 -8.02
C PHE A 17 -14.76 30.27 -7.62
N SER A 18 -15.06 29.29 -6.78
CA SER A 18 -14.16 28.16 -6.53
C SER A 18 -14.11 27.29 -7.78
N ILE A 19 -13.13 27.53 -8.66
CA ILE A 19 -12.79 26.59 -9.72
C ILE A 19 -12.18 25.37 -9.02
N GLY A 20 -12.98 24.31 -8.89
CA GLY A 20 -12.48 23.02 -8.40
C GLY A 20 -11.36 22.55 -9.33
N ALA A 21 -10.14 22.46 -8.81
CA ALA A 21 -9.03 21.87 -9.52
C ALA A 21 -9.36 20.38 -9.74
N ALA A 22 -9.81 20.02 -10.94
CA ALA A 22 -9.86 18.64 -11.38
C ALA A 22 -8.42 18.15 -11.54
N GLN A 23 -7.86 17.58 -10.47
CA GLN A 23 -6.57 16.92 -10.53
C GLN A 23 -6.74 15.57 -11.23
N ALA A 24 -6.43 15.53 -12.52
CA ALA A 24 -6.20 14.27 -13.23
C ALA A 24 -4.84 13.72 -12.79
N GLN A 25 -4.82 12.93 -11.72
CA GLN A 25 -3.63 12.16 -11.34
C GLN A 25 -3.51 10.94 -12.25
N PHE A 26 -2.35 10.79 -12.90
CA PHE A 26 -1.98 9.58 -13.61
C PHE A 26 -1.99 8.41 -12.62
N VAL A 27 -2.85 7.42 -12.86
CA VAL A 27 -2.83 6.13 -12.17
C VAL A 27 -2.06 5.17 -13.06
N GLY A 28 -0.81 4.87 -12.69
CA GLY A 28 -0.02 3.85 -13.38
C GLY A 28 -0.71 2.48 -13.32
N GLN A 29 -0.41 1.60 -14.28
CA GLN A 29 -0.89 0.22 -14.22
C GLN A 29 -0.37 -0.44 -12.94
N SER A 30 -1.28 -0.81 -12.04
CA SER A 30 -0.95 -1.60 -10.86
C SER A 30 -0.52 -2.98 -11.32
N GLN A 31 0.64 -3.46 -10.85
CA GLN A 31 1.09 -4.83 -11.10
C GLN A 31 0.02 -5.81 -10.60
N PRO A 32 -0.35 -6.84 -11.38
CA PRO A 32 -1.36 -7.80 -10.98
C PRO A 32 -0.91 -8.58 -9.75
N VAL A 33 -1.86 -8.87 -8.87
CA VAL A 33 -1.60 -9.71 -7.68
C VAL A 33 -1.36 -11.15 -8.13
N THR A 34 -0.24 -11.70 -7.70
CA THR A 34 0.16 -13.10 -7.88
C THR A 34 -0.29 -13.90 -6.65
N THR A 35 -0.74 -15.13 -6.84
CA THR A 35 -1.08 -16.00 -5.70
C THR A 35 0.17 -16.69 -5.15
N VAL A 36 0.13 -17.03 -3.87
CA VAL A 36 1.21 -17.82 -3.23
C VAL A 36 1.45 -19.12 -4.00
N LYS A 37 0.38 -19.82 -4.40
CA LYS A 37 0.50 -21.04 -5.20
C LYS A 37 1.23 -20.81 -6.54
N GLN A 38 0.96 -19.69 -7.22
CA GLN A 38 1.65 -19.38 -8.48
C GLN A 38 3.16 -19.17 -8.29
N VAL A 39 3.55 -18.51 -7.19
CA VAL A 39 4.97 -18.36 -6.83
C VAL A 39 5.63 -19.70 -6.54
N LEU A 40 4.95 -20.58 -5.81
CA LEU A 40 5.48 -21.90 -5.47
C LEU A 40 5.56 -22.84 -6.68
N ASP A 41 4.57 -22.80 -7.58
CA ASP A 41 4.50 -23.71 -8.72
C ASP A 41 5.38 -23.25 -9.90
N ASN A 42 5.49 -21.94 -10.13
CA ASN A 42 6.07 -21.38 -11.36
C ASN A 42 7.02 -20.21 -11.14
N GLY A 43 7.34 -19.87 -9.88
CA GLY A 43 8.24 -18.79 -9.54
C GLY A 43 9.63 -19.01 -10.12
N ARG A 44 10.26 -17.91 -10.53
CA ARG A 44 11.65 -17.88 -11.01
C ARG A 44 12.45 -16.92 -10.14
N ASP A 45 13.73 -17.23 -9.98
CA ASP A 45 14.69 -16.33 -9.35
C ASP A 45 14.61 -14.92 -9.96
N ASP A 46 14.77 -13.89 -9.10
CA ASP A 46 14.72 -12.46 -9.43
C ASP A 46 13.38 -11.97 -10.02
N GLN A 47 12.33 -12.81 -10.05
CA GLN A 47 11.04 -12.41 -10.60
C GLN A 47 10.30 -11.50 -9.64
N MET A 48 9.99 -10.28 -10.09
CA MET A 48 9.11 -9.35 -9.35
C MET A 48 7.68 -9.88 -9.25
N VAL A 49 7.15 -9.88 -8.03
CA VAL A 49 5.77 -10.30 -7.72
C VAL A 49 5.09 -9.34 -6.76
N VAL A 50 3.77 -9.41 -6.76
CA VAL A 50 2.92 -8.73 -5.79
C VAL A 50 2.06 -9.78 -5.10
N LEU A 51 2.20 -9.91 -3.79
CA LEU A 51 1.40 -10.81 -2.96
C LEU A 51 0.44 -10.00 -2.09
N GLU A 52 -0.77 -10.53 -1.88
CA GLU A 52 -1.70 -10.00 -0.90
C GLU A 52 -2.15 -11.08 0.07
N GLY A 53 -2.11 -10.79 1.37
CA GLY A 53 -2.40 -11.78 2.40
C GLY A 53 -2.26 -11.23 3.82
N ASN A 54 -2.15 -12.12 4.79
CA ASN A 54 -1.92 -11.78 6.19
C ASN A 54 -0.58 -12.34 6.66
N LEU A 55 0.18 -11.57 7.46
CA LEU A 55 1.36 -12.06 8.14
C LEU A 55 0.94 -12.82 9.40
N ILE A 56 0.97 -14.15 9.36
CA ILE A 56 0.36 -14.98 10.42
C ILE A 56 1.33 -15.31 11.56
N ASN A 57 2.65 -15.30 11.31
CA ASN A 57 3.68 -15.45 12.32
C ASN A 57 5.06 -15.00 11.80
N GLN A 58 5.95 -14.61 12.72
CA GLN A 58 7.38 -14.42 12.44
C GLN A 58 8.08 -15.77 12.62
N VAL A 59 8.88 -16.21 11.64
CA VAL A 59 9.59 -17.49 11.70
C VAL A 59 11.04 -17.32 12.17
N ARG A 60 11.71 -16.22 11.78
CA ARG A 60 13.08 -15.89 12.18
C ARG A 60 13.45 -14.48 11.73
N ASN A 61 13.98 -13.63 12.60
CA ASN A 61 14.44 -12.27 12.24
C ASN A 61 13.42 -11.59 11.31
N ASP A 62 13.86 -11.10 10.16
CA ASP A 62 13.02 -10.40 9.17
C ASP A 62 12.12 -11.34 8.35
N LYS A 63 12.04 -12.63 8.67
CA LYS A 63 11.25 -13.62 7.93
C LYS A 63 9.90 -13.87 8.61
N TYR A 64 8.84 -13.74 7.82
CA TYR A 64 7.44 -13.89 8.23
C TYR A 64 6.70 -14.87 7.31
N THR A 65 5.71 -15.57 7.84
CA THR A 65 4.80 -16.36 7.01
C THR A 65 3.67 -15.47 6.51
N LEU A 66 3.57 -15.30 5.19
CA LEU A 66 2.41 -14.70 4.53
C LEU A 66 1.43 -15.81 4.13
N ARG A 67 0.14 -15.61 4.42
CA ARG A 67 -0.95 -16.51 4.00
C ARG A 67 -1.90 -15.80 3.06
N ASP A 68 -2.24 -16.46 1.95
CA ASP A 68 -3.39 -16.12 1.10
C ASP A 68 -4.38 -17.30 1.01
N ALA A 69 -5.37 -17.23 0.12
CA ALA A 69 -6.36 -18.30 -0.06
C ALA A 69 -5.79 -19.58 -0.72
N THR A 70 -4.60 -19.51 -1.29
CA THR A 70 -3.96 -20.57 -2.08
C THR A 70 -2.83 -21.28 -1.34
N GLY A 71 -2.27 -20.67 -0.30
CA GLY A 71 -1.24 -21.28 0.51
C GLY A 71 -0.54 -20.31 1.45
N THR A 72 0.68 -20.69 1.84
CA THR A 72 1.58 -19.90 2.68
C THR A 72 2.98 -19.88 2.08
N ILE A 73 3.66 -18.74 2.21
CA ILE A 73 5.06 -18.56 1.79
C ILE A 73 5.82 -17.74 2.83
N VAL A 74 7.13 -17.91 2.90
CA VAL A 74 8.00 -17.05 3.70
C VAL A 74 8.28 -15.78 2.91
N VAL A 75 8.14 -14.64 3.59
CA VAL A 75 8.52 -13.32 3.07
C VAL A 75 9.57 -12.72 3.99
N GLU A 76 10.63 -12.19 3.41
CA GLU A 76 11.67 -11.44 4.12
C GLU A 76 11.33 -9.95 4.05
N ILE A 77 11.06 -9.32 5.20
CA ILE A 77 10.62 -7.93 5.33
C ILE A 77 11.51 -7.26 6.38
N ASP A 78 12.50 -6.49 5.92
CA ASP A 78 13.34 -5.67 6.80
C ASP A 78 12.48 -4.66 7.59
N ASP A 79 12.84 -4.42 8.85
CA ASP A 79 12.17 -3.47 9.75
C ASP A 79 11.86 -2.11 9.09
N ARG A 80 12.75 -1.62 8.21
CA ARG A 80 12.57 -0.34 7.50
C ARG A 80 11.39 -0.34 6.53
N ILE A 81 11.02 -1.51 6.00
CA ILE A 81 9.91 -1.68 5.04
C ILE A 81 8.56 -1.51 5.73
N PHE A 82 8.45 -1.85 7.01
CA PHE A 82 7.24 -1.56 7.80
C PHE A 82 7.01 -0.06 7.98
N ALA A 83 8.07 0.76 7.94
CA ALA A 83 7.97 2.23 8.05
C ALA A 83 7.11 2.72 9.24
N GLY A 84 7.19 2.02 10.37
CA GLY A 84 6.41 2.32 11.58
C GLY A 84 4.94 1.86 11.56
N GLN A 85 4.49 1.21 10.49
CA GLN A 85 3.15 0.62 10.42
C GLN A 85 3.08 -0.61 11.31
N ARG A 86 2.00 -0.70 12.12
CA ARG A 86 1.71 -1.91 12.89
C ARG A 86 0.96 -2.90 12.02
N VAL A 87 1.53 -4.09 11.85
CA VAL A 87 0.92 -5.21 11.14
C VAL A 87 0.76 -6.35 12.14
N ASP A 88 -0.47 -6.79 12.35
CA ASP A 88 -0.78 -8.00 13.10
C ASP A 88 -1.35 -9.09 12.17
N SER A 89 -1.68 -10.26 12.72
CA SER A 89 -2.20 -11.39 11.96
C SER A 89 -3.60 -11.16 11.36
N ASN A 90 -4.31 -10.12 11.78
CA ASN A 90 -5.60 -9.73 11.20
C ASN A 90 -5.45 -8.65 10.12
N THR A 91 -4.28 -8.03 10.03
CA THR A 91 -3.97 -6.95 9.10
C THR A 91 -3.68 -7.54 7.73
N LYS A 92 -4.49 -7.19 6.72
CA LYS A 92 -4.22 -7.57 5.34
C LYS A 92 -3.14 -6.65 4.76
N VAL A 93 -2.13 -7.22 4.13
CA VAL A 93 -0.99 -6.51 3.54
C VAL A 93 -0.83 -6.84 2.07
N ARG A 94 -0.26 -5.90 1.33
CA ARG A 94 0.30 -6.06 -0.01
C ARG A 94 1.81 -6.02 0.11
N VAL A 95 2.48 -7.07 -0.35
CA VAL A 95 3.94 -7.17 -0.41
C VAL A 95 4.35 -7.13 -1.88
N GLU A 96 5.17 -6.16 -2.24
CA GLU A 96 5.82 -6.09 -3.55
C GLU A 96 7.30 -6.44 -3.34
N GLY A 97 7.80 -7.41 -4.09
CA GLY A 97 9.12 -7.98 -3.85
C GLY A 97 9.60 -8.86 -4.98
N GLU A 98 10.78 -9.43 -4.81
CA GLU A 98 11.40 -10.38 -5.72
C GLU A 98 11.37 -11.79 -5.14
N ILE A 99 11.18 -12.79 -6.00
CA ILE A 99 11.29 -14.20 -5.60
C ILE A 99 12.77 -14.52 -5.46
N ASP A 100 13.16 -15.00 -4.29
CA ASP A 100 14.49 -15.58 -4.03
C ASP A 100 14.37 -17.11 -4.02
N THR A 101 15.13 -17.75 -4.93
CA THR A 101 15.17 -19.20 -5.04
C THR A 101 16.57 -19.73 -4.71
N GLU A 102 16.69 -20.49 -3.62
CA GLU A 102 17.90 -21.24 -3.34
C GLU A 102 17.72 -22.72 -3.70
N ILE A 103 18.73 -23.35 -4.31
CA ILE A 103 18.72 -24.76 -4.78
C ILE A 103 18.25 -25.77 -3.71
N MET A 104 18.42 -25.46 -2.43
CA MET A 104 18.11 -26.35 -1.30
C MET A 104 17.11 -25.76 -0.31
N LYS A 105 16.44 -24.64 -0.63
CA LYS A 105 15.43 -24.04 0.24
C LYS A 105 14.11 -23.80 -0.51
N PRO A 106 12.97 -23.77 0.21
CA PRO A 106 11.72 -23.29 -0.37
C PRO A 106 11.88 -21.86 -0.90
N ASN A 107 11.18 -21.53 -1.98
CA ASN A 107 11.12 -20.16 -2.49
C ASN A 107 10.65 -19.19 -1.38
N GLU A 108 11.31 -18.04 -1.33
CA GLU A 108 10.93 -16.93 -0.47
C GLU A 108 10.63 -15.69 -1.33
N VAL A 109 10.09 -14.65 -0.72
CA VAL A 109 9.95 -13.33 -1.38
C VAL A 109 10.62 -12.26 -0.53
N GLU A 110 11.64 -11.61 -1.08
CA GLU A 110 12.29 -10.45 -0.47
C GLU A 110 11.46 -9.19 -0.74
N ALA A 111 10.99 -8.54 0.31
CA ALA A 111 10.06 -7.42 0.21
C ALA A 111 10.78 -6.09 -0.05
N HIS A 112 10.39 -5.43 -1.15
CA HIS A 112 10.78 -4.06 -1.46
C HIS A 112 9.79 -3.03 -0.91
N ARG A 113 8.52 -3.42 -0.76
CA ARG A 113 7.46 -2.56 -0.23
C ARG A 113 6.41 -3.39 0.50
N LEU A 114 5.96 -2.85 1.62
CA LEU A 114 4.76 -3.32 2.32
C LEU A 114 3.73 -2.20 2.38
N THR A 115 2.48 -2.53 2.06
CA THR A 115 1.33 -1.64 2.21
C THR A 115 0.23 -2.35 2.99
N VAL A 116 -0.28 -1.73 4.06
CA VAL A 116 -1.50 -2.21 4.71
C VAL A 116 -2.72 -1.89 3.85
N ILE A 117 -3.50 -2.92 3.50
CA ILE A 117 -4.72 -2.81 2.71
C ILE A 117 -5.90 -2.69 3.68
N ARG A 118 -6.74 -1.68 3.48
CA ARG A 118 -7.97 -1.45 4.25
C ARG A 118 -9.20 -1.83 3.45
#